data_AF-A0A089I8R0-F1
#
_entry.id   AF-A0A089I8R0-F1
#
_cell.length_a   1.000
_cell.length_b   1.000
_cell.length_c   1.000
_cell.angle_alpha   90.00
_cell.angle_beta   90.00
_cell.angle_gamma   90.00
#
_symmetry.space_group_name_H-M   'P 1'
#
loop_
_entity.id
_entity.type
_entity.pdbx_description
1 polymer ?
#
loop_
_entity_poly.entity_id
_entity_poly.type
_entity_poly.pdbx_seq_one_letter_code
_entity_poly.pdbx_strand_id
1 'polypeptide(L)'
;MNKHEQVQSKTVLEYMVMINEQSYSGIGRQLQITPQQFSDWIKKRRPIPQERLQALADYFGVDGAIFVDNSNFAKPMTPLGKIELHILLVEQKVAQLVEERADEEDIEPYREKKQKLLKEKADQHRLERIAAALQQNDERIDWIFDIVLAELDAGQVEELEMKLEMGRNRP
;
A
#
# COMPACT_ATOMS: atom_id res chain seq x y z
N MET A 1 -29.76 6.13 14.96
CA MET A 1 -29.12 4.89 14.46
C MET A 1 -27.73 5.25 13.95
N ASN A 2 -26.70 4.73 14.62
CA ASN A 2 -25.29 5.06 14.40
C ASN A 2 -24.84 4.64 13.01
N LYS A 3 -24.61 5.62 12.13
CA LYS A 3 -23.71 5.46 10.98
C LYS A 3 -22.27 5.64 11.44
N HIS A 4 -21.78 4.69 12.23
CA HIS A 4 -20.42 4.24 11.96
C HIS A 4 -20.54 3.45 10.66
N GLU A 5 -20.58 4.17 9.53
CA GLU A 5 -20.11 3.60 8.28
C GLU A 5 -18.67 3.22 8.60
N GLN A 6 -18.47 1.96 9.00
CA GLN A 6 -17.18 1.30 8.94
C GLN A 6 -16.65 1.70 7.58
N VAL A 7 -15.62 2.54 7.56
CA VAL A 7 -14.82 2.75 6.36
C VAL A 7 -14.26 1.37 6.07
N GLN A 8 -15.01 0.55 5.34
CA GLN A 8 -14.54 -0.73 4.87
C GLN A 8 -13.36 -0.37 3.99
N SER A 9 -12.17 -0.69 4.48
CA SER A 9 -10.96 -0.54 3.72
C SER A 9 -11.19 -1.29 2.41
N LYS A 10 -11.12 -0.56 1.30
CA LYS A 10 -11.28 -1.14 -0.04
C LYS A 10 -10.36 -2.35 -0.16
N THR A 11 -10.78 -3.38 -0.88
CA THR A 11 -9.85 -4.49 -1.18
C THR A 11 -8.85 -4.08 -2.26
N VAL A 12 -7.76 -4.82 -2.40
CA VAL A 12 -6.82 -4.65 -3.52
C VAL A 12 -7.54 -4.78 -4.86
N LEU A 13 -8.44 -5.76 -4.98
CA LEU A 13 -9.27 -5.96 -6.18
C LEU A 13 -10.13 -4.74 -6.48
N GLU A 14 -10.89 -4.23 -5.51
CA GLU A 14 -11.72 -3.04 -5.68
C GLU A 14 -10.90 -1.81 -6.08
N TYR A 15 -9.73 -1.63 -5.48
CA TYR A 15 -8.82 -0.55 -5.82
C TYR A 15 -8.29 -0.66 -7.25
N MET A 16 -7.92 -1.86 -7.69
CA MET A 16 -7.45 -2.13 -9.05
C MET A 16 -8.52 -1.84 -10.09
N VAL A 17 -9.79 -2.20 -9.83
CA VAL A 17 -10.91 -1.81 -10.70
C VAL A 17 -11.02 -0.29 -10.82
N MET A 18 -10.94 0.42 -9.69
CA MET A 18 -11.09 1.87 -9.64
C MET A 18 -9.99 2.62 -10.41
N ILE A 19 -8.72 2.26 -10.24
CA ILE A 19 -7.61 2.97 -10.90
C ILE A 19 -7.51 2.68 -12.40
N ASN A 20 -8.15 1.61 -12.88
CA ASN A 20 -8.28 1.31 -14.30
C ASN A 20 -9.53 1.97 -14.93
N GLU A 21 -10.24 2.80 -14.16
CA GLU A 21 -11.47 3.51 -14.56
C GLU A 21 -12.56 2.57 -15.10
N GLN A 22 -12.56 1.32 -14.65
CA GLN A 22 -13.51 0.31 -15.07
C GLN A 22 -14.66 0.17 -14.07
N SER A 23 -15.78 -0.38 -14.56
CA SER A 23 -16.85 -0.87 -13.70
C SER A 23 -16.73 -2.38 -13.48
N TYR A 24 -17.26 -2.90 -12.37
CA TYR A 24 -17.37 -4.35 -12.15
C TYR A 24 -18.10 -5.05 -13.30
N SER A 25 -19.12 -4.41 -13.89
CA SER A 25 -19.83 -4.92 -15.07
C SER A 25 -19.02 -4.88 -16.37
N GLY A 26 -18.03 -3.98 -16.48
CA GLY A 26 -17.12 -3.90 -17.61
C GLY A 26 -16.12 -5.05 -17.58
N ILE A 27 -15.37 -5.14 -16.49
CA ILE A 27 -14.40 -6.22 -16.25
C ILE A 27 -15.10 -7.58 -16.25
N GLY A 28 -16.25 -7.67 -15.59
CA GLY A 28 -17.02 -8.90 -15.50
C GLY A 28 -17.42 -9.49 -16.86
N ARG A 29 -17.71 -8.64 -17.85
CA ARG A 29 -17.98 -9.11 -19.22
C ARG A 29 -16.74 -9.68 -19.89
N GLN A 30 -15.58 -9.06 -19.69
CA GLN A 30 -14.32 -9.51 -20.29
C GLN A 30 -13.81 -10.80 -19.65
N LEU A 31 -13.98 -10.95 -18.33
CA LEU A 31 -13.46 -12.09 -17.56
C LEU A 31 -14.50 -13.20 -17.33
N GLN A 32 -15.71 -13.04 -17.87
CA GLN A 32 -16.85 -13.93 -17.60
C GLN A 32 -17.10 -14.10 -16.09
N ILE A 33 -17.04 -12.99 -15.35
CA ILE A 33 -17.28 -12.90 -13.91
C ILE A 33 -18.53 -12.05 -13.70
N THR A 34 -19.49 -12.54 -12.93
CA THR A 34 -20.70 -11.78 -12.63
C THR A 34 -20.42 -10.67 -11.60
N PRO A 35 -21.15 -9.54 -11.63
CA PRO A 35 -21.05 -8.52 -10.58
C PRO A 35 -21.30 -9.08 -9.17
N GLN A 36 -22.13 -10.13 -9.05
CA GLN A 36 -22.38 -10.82 -7.79
C GLN A 36 -21.12 -11.50 -7.25
N GLN A 37 -20.36 -12.19 -8.11
CA GLN A 37 -19.09 -12.81 -7.71
C GLN A 37 -18.08 -11.76 -7.23
N PHE A 38 -17.94 -10.63 -7.93
CA PHE A 38 -17.13 -9.50 -7.47
C PHE A 38 -17.56 -9.03 -6.08
N SER A 39 -18.87 -8.83 -5.86
CA SER A 39 -19.40 -8.40 -4.56
C SER A 39 -19.09 -9.42 -3.47
N ASP A 40 -19.23 -10.71 -3.74
CA ASP A 40 -18.95 -11.77 -2.78
C ASP A 40 -17.46 -11.84 -2.41
N TRP A 41 -16.55 -11.63 -3.36
CA TRP A 41 -15.11 -11.58 -3.09
C TRP A 41 -14.70 -10.34 -2.29
N ILE A 42 -15.16 -9.15 -2.69
CA ILE A 42 -14.85 -7.88 -2.00
C ILE A 42 -15.37 -7.92 -0.56
N LYS A 43 -16.56 -8.49 -0.35
CA LYS A 43 -17.16 -8.69 0.98
C LYS A 43 -16.61 -9.90 1.73
N LYS A 44 -15.59 -10.58 1.19
CA LYS A 44 -14.97 -11.79 1.76
C LYS A 44 -15.96 -12.91 2.12
N ARG A 45 -17.08 -13.00 1.39
CA ARG A 45 -18.10 -14.05 1.59
C ARG A 45 -17.65 -15.39 1.02
N ARG A 46 -16.76 -15.35 0.02
CA ARG A 46 -16.19 -16.53 -0.66
C ARG A 46 -14.74 -16.25 -1.04
N PRO A 47 -13.87 -17.26 -1.04
CA PRO A 47 -12.53 -17.13 -1.62
C PRO A 47 -12.61 -16.97 -3.14
N ILE A 48 -11.57 -16.39 -3.72
CA ILE A 48 -11.39 -16.24 -5.16
C ILE A 48 -10.82 -17.58 -5.70
N PRO A 49 -11.51 -18.28 -6.61
CA PRO A 49 -10.99 -19.50 -7.22
C PRO A 49 -9.70 -19.23 -8.00
N GLN A 50 -8.76 -20.18 -8.02
CA GLN A 50 -7.46 -20.02 -8.67
C GLN A 50 -7.56 -19.65 -10.16
N GLU A 51 -8.50 -20.27 -10.89
CA GLU A 51 -8.76 -19.95 -12.30
C GLU A 51 -9.17 -18.48 -12.49
N ARG A 52 -9.97 -17.94 -11.56
CA ARG A 52 -10.39 -16.53 -11.58
C ARG A 52 -9.28 -15.60 -11.15
N LEU A 53 -8.43 -16.05 -10.22
CA LEU A 53 -7.23 -15.32 -9.84
C LEU A 53 -6.28 -15.17 -11.03
N GLN A 54 -6.09 -16.23 -11.82
CA GLN A 54 -5.29 -16.17 -13.05
C GLN A 54 -5.92 -15.22 -14.07
N ALA A 55 -7.23 -15.30 -14.30
CA ALA A 55 -7.90 -14.37 -15.23
C ALA A 55 -7.76 -12.90 -14.80
N LEU A 56 -7.81 -12.61 -13.50
CA LEU A 56 -7.55 -11.28 -12.95
C LEU A 56 -6.09 -10.86 -13.12
N ALA A 57 -5.15 -11.77 -12.84
CA ALA A 57 -3.72 -11.56 -13.01
C ALA A 57 -3.39 -11.18 -14.45
N ASP A 58 -3.88 -11.96 -15.42
CA ASP A 58 -3.68 -11.72 -16.85
C ASP A 58 -4.30 -10.39 -17.29
N TYR A 59 -5.52 -10.10 -16.81
CA TYR A 59 -6.22 -8.86 -17.14
C TYR A 59 -5.50 -7.61 -16.68
N PHE A 60 -5.01 -7.62 -15.43
CA PHE A 60 -4.34 -6.49 -14.83
C PHE A 60 -2.84 -6.48 -15.07
N GLY A 61 -2.28 -7.54 -15.68
CA GLY A 61 -0.85 -7.70 -15.92
C GLY A 61 -0.02 -7.83 -14.64
N VAL A 62 -0.58 -8.37 -13.56
CA VAL A 62 0.07 -8.45 -12.23
C VAL A 62 -0.04 -9.86 -11.65
N ASP A 63 0.82 -10.20 -10.69
CA ASP A 63 0.74 -11.50 -10.01
C ASP A 63 -0.59 -11.67 -9.25
N GLY A 64 -1.25 -12.82 -9.40
CA GLY A 64 -2.53 -13.10 -8.74
C GLY A 64 -2.49 -13.01 -7.21
N ALA A 65 -1.34 -13.30 -6.60
CA ALA A 65 -1.13 -13.26 -5.16
C ALA A 65 -1.31 -11.85 -4.57
N ILE A 66 -1.26 -10.78 -5.36
CA ILE A 66 -1.53 -9.42 -4.85
C ILE A 66 -2.99 -9.27 -4.41
N PHE A 67 -3.91 -10.00 -5.04
CA PHE A 67 -5.35 -9.83 -4.83
C PHE A 67 -5.87 -10.55 -3.61
N VAL A 68 -5.13 -11.53 -3.07
CA VAL A 68 -5.62 -12.44 -2.03
C VAL A 68 -4.69 -12.58 -0.84
N ASP A 69 -5.26 -13.02 0.28
CA ASP A 69 -4.50 -13.52 1.43
C ASP A 69 -4.19 -15.02 1.31
N ASN A 70 -3.53 -15.59 2.32
CA ASN A 70 -3.13 -17.00 2.37
C ASN A 70 -4.33 -17.98 2.34
N SER A 71 -5.57 -17.50 2.51
CA SER A 71 -6.80 -18.29 2.44
C SER A 71 -7.61 -17.99 1.17
N ASN A 72 -6.98 -17.35 0.18
CA ASN A 72 -7.59 -16.94 -1.10
C ASN A 72 -8.75 -15.94 -0.96
N PHE A 73 -8.88 -15.22 0.16
CA PHE A 73 -9.86 -14.14 0.28
C PHE A 73 -9.27 -12.81 -0.20
N ALA A 74 -10.12 -11.93 -0.75
CA ALA A 74 -9.67 -10.64 -1.27
C ALA A 74 -8.88 -9.85 -0.21
N LYS A 75 -7.63 -9.53 -0.52
CA LYS A 75 -6.73 -8.85 0.40
C LYS A 75 -7.24 -7.43 0.68
N PRO A 76 -7.32 -6.99 1.95
CA PRO A 76 -7.67 -5.62 2.26
C PRO A 76 -6.54 -4.68 1.80
N MET A 77 -6.89 -3.50 1.31
CA MET A 77 -5.90 -2.47 0.98
C MET A 77 -5.42 -1.80 2.26
N THR A 78 -4.14 -1.96 2.57
CA THR A 78 -3.46 -1.20 3.61
C THR A 78 -2.78 0.03 3.01
N PRO A 79 -2.43 1.07 3.81
CA PRO A 79 -1.66 2.20 3.32
C PRO A 79 -0.34 1.76 2.65
N LEU A 80 0.41 0.87 3.29
CA LEU A 80 1.62 0.30 2.71
C LEU A 80 1.34 -0.50 1.44
N GLY A 81 0.32 -1.37 1.44
CA GLY A 81 -0.05 -2.17 0.28
C GLY A 81 -0.45 -1.31 -0.92
N LYS A 82 -1.06 -0.14 -0.70
CA LYS A 82 -1.38 0.83 -1.75
C LYS A 82 -0.12 1.42 -2.39
N ILE A 83 0.85 1.80 -1.57
CA ILE A 83 2.14 2.32 -2.03
C ILE A 83 2.88 1.25 -2.83
N GLU A 84 2.94 0.01 -2.32
CA GLU A 84 3.60 -1.11 -2.98
C GLU A 84 2.94 -1.45 -4.32
N LEU A 85 1.60 -1.44 -4.38
CA LEU A 85 0.87 -1.62 -5.62
C LEU A 85 1.20 -0.53 -6.64
N HIS A 86 1.27 0.74 -6.22
CA HIS A 86 1.64 1.84 -7.11
C HIS A 86 3.08 1.71 -7.62
N ILE A 87 4.01 1.27 -6.78
CA ILE A 87 5.40 1.00 -7.20
C ILE A 87 5.39 -0.07 -8.29
N LEU A 88 4.69 -1.19 -8.07
CA LEU A 88 4.57 -2.28 -9.04
C LEU A 88 4.03 -1.78 -10.40
N LEU A 89 2.93 -1.03 -10.39
CA LEU A 89 2.31 -0.53 -11.62
C LEU A 89 3.21 0.46 -12.36
N VAL A 90 3.95 1.31 -11.62
CA VAL A 90 4.92 2.23 -12.20
C VAL A 90 6.09 1.47 -12.83
N GLU A 91 6.62 0.46 -12.14
CA GLU A 91 7.69 -0.39 -12.67
C GLU A 91 7.28 -1.12 -13.95
N GLN A 92 6.07 -1.66 -13.99
CA GLN A 92 5.51 -2.28 -15.19
C GLN A 92 5.37 -1.28 -16.33
N LYS A 93 4.87 -0.07 -16.05
CA LYS A 93 4.74 0.95 -17.09
C LYS A 93 6.09 1.40 -17.64
N VAL A 94 7.11 1.56 -16.79
CA VAL A 94 8.48 1.85 -17.23
C VAL A 94 9.01 0.70 -18.10
N ALA A 95 8.85 -0.55 -17.67
CA ALA A 95 9.30 -1.71 -18.45
C ALA A 95 8.65 -1.76 -19.83
N GLN A 96 7.34 -1.52 -19.92
CA GLN A 96 6.61 -1.44 -21.18
C GLN A 96 7.15 -0.33 -22.08
N LEU A 97 7.32 0.89 -21.56
CA LEU A 97 7.82 2.02 -22.35
C LEU A 97 9.25 1.78 -22.87
N VAL A 98 10.10 1.14 -22.07
CA VAL A 98 11.46 0.74 -22.47
C VAL A 98 11.41 -0.30 -23.61
N GLU A 99 10.53 -1.29 -23.53
CA GLU A 99 10.34 -2.29 -24.58
C GLU A 99 9.82 -1.65 -25.89
N GLU A 100 8.91 -0.68 -25.77
CA GLU A 100 8.36 0.12 -26.88
C GLU A 100 9.37 1.14 -27.44
N ARG A 101 10.56 1.26 -26.85
CA ARG A 101 11.60 2.26 -27.19
C ARG A 101 11.08 3.70 -27.17
N ALA A 102 10.22 4.00 -26.20
CA ALA A 102 9.76 5.35 -25.95
C ALA A 102 10.93 6.28 -25.63
N ASP A 103 10.72 7.58 -25.86
CA ASP A 103 11.74 8.59 -25.56
C ASP A 103 11.95 8.71 -24.05
N GLU A 104 13.15 9.10 -23.66
CA GLU A 104 13.50 9.22 -22.23
C GLU A 104 12.60 10.25 -21.51
N GLU A 105 12.15 11.29 -22.22
CA GLU A 105 11.22 12.30 -21.72
C GLU A 105 9.86 11.71 -21.31
N ASP A 106 9.42 10.61 -21.94
CA ASP A 106 8.19 9.90 -21.59
C ASP A 106 8.39 8.97 -20.38
N ILE A 107 9.61 8.47 -20.18
CA ILE A 107 9.94 7.49 -19.12
C ILE A 107 10.26 8.20 -17.80
N GLU A 108 10.97 9.33 -17.85
CA GLU A 108 11.49 10.02 -16.67
C GLU A 108 10.41 10.38 -15.62
N PRO A 109 9.21 10.87 -15.99
CA PRO A 109 8.15 11.17 -15.02
C PRO A 109 7.76 9.95 -14.17
N TYR A 110 7.81 8.75 -14.73
CA TYR A 110 7.51 7.51 -14.01
C TYR A 110 8.63 7.12 -13.05
N ARG A 111 9.90 7.36 -13.43
CA ARG A 111 11.05 7.13 -12.54
C ARG A 111 11.04 8.10 -11.37
N GLU A 112 10.75 9.38 -11.60
CA GLU A 112 10.58 10.35 -10.52
C GLU A 112 9.42 9.95 -9.59
N LYS A 113 8.29 9.53 -10.16
CA LYS A 113 7.15 9.03 -9.38
C LYS A 113 7.53 7.82 -8.53
N LYS A 114 8.32 6.88 -9.08
CA LYS A 114 8.84 5.73 -8.33
C LYS A 114 9.70 6.18 -7.14
N GLN A 115 10.60 7.16 -7.33
CA GLN A 115 11.43 7.66 -6.23
C GLN A 115 10.60 8.30 -5.11
N LYS A 116 9.57 9.07 -5.46
CA LYS A 116 8.62 9.63 -4.48
C LYS A 116 7.91 8.52 -3.71
N LEU A 117 7.40 7.50 -4.40
CA LEU A 117 6.74 6.35 -3.76
C LEU A 117 7.67 5.54 -2.86
N LEU A 118 8.97 5.39 -3.23
CA LEU A 118 9.95 4.71 -2.38
C LEU A 118 10.24 5.49 -1.09
N LYS A 119 10.26 6.83 -1.16
CA LYS A 119 10.34 7.68 0.03
C LYS A 119 9.09 7.52 0.91
N GLU A 120 7.90 7.59 0.32
CA GLU A 120 6.62 7.37 1.03
C GLU A 120 6.57 5.99 1.68
N LYS A 121 7.08 4.94 1.01
CA LYS A 121 7.19 3.59 1.57
C LYS A 121 8.08 3.57 2.82
N ALA A 122 9.23 4.23 2.77
CA ALA A 122 10.14 4.31 3.90
C ALA A 122 9.48 5.05 5.09
N ASP A 123 8.75 6.12 4.83
CA ASP A 123 8.02 6.87 5.86
C ASP A 123 6.89 6.02 6.47
N GLN A 124 6.13 5.30 5.65
CA GLN A 124 5.08 4.39 6.12
C GLN A 124 5.64 3.28 7.01
N HIS A 125 6.80 2.70 6.67
CA HIS A 125 7.47 1.73 7.54
C HIS A 125 7.90 2.32 8.88
N ARG A 126 8.37 3.58 8.92
CA ARG A 126 8.70 4.26 10.18
C ARG A 126 7.45 4.43 11.04
N LEU A 127 6.34 4.87 10.45
CA LEU A 127 5.06 5.03 11.14
C LEU A 127 4.55 3.70 11.72
N GLU A 128 4.61 2.61 10.95
CA GLU A 128 4.19 1.28 11.42
C GLU A 128 5.03 0.81 12.61
N ARG A 129 6.34 1.05 12.58
CA ARG A 129 7.23 0.71 13.70
C ARG A 129 6.92 1.52 14.95
N ILE A 130 6.65 2.82 14.80
CA ILE A 130 6.26 3.70 15.93
C ILE A 130 4.92 3.23 16.50
N ALA A 131 3.92 2.99 15.65
CA ALA A 131 2.62 2.49 16.08
C ALA A 131 2.74 1.15 16.84
N ALA A 132 3.56 0.23 16.34
CA ALA A 132 3.81 -1.05 17.01
C ALA A 132 4.54 -0.88 18.36
N ALA A 133 5.42 0.11 18.50
CA ALA A 133 6.06 0.43 19.78
C ALA A 133 5.05 0.94 20.80
N LEU A 134 4.17 1.88 20.42
CA LEU A 134 3.14 2.44 21.29
C LEU A 134 2.10 1.39 21.72
N GLN A 135 1.79 0.42 20.87
CA GLN A 135 0.87 -0.69 21.22
C GLN A 135 1.36 -1.60 22.35
N GLN A 136 2.64 -1.49 22.76
CA GLN A 136 3.18 -2.25 23.88
C GLN A 136 2.66 -1.75 25.24
N ASN A 137 2.04 -0.56 25.29
CA ASN A 137 1.53 0.09 26.51
C ASN A 137 2.60 0.19 27.62
N ASP A 138 3.85 0.49 27.25
CA ASP A 138 4.93 0.76 28.19
C ASP A 138 5.04 2.28 28.37
N GLU A 139 4.70 2.78 29.56
CA GLU A 139 4.71 4.21 29.88
C GLU A 139 6.08 4.87 29.64
N ARG A 140 7.17 4.09 29.68
CA ARG A 140 8.50 4.60 29.37
C ARG A 140 8.65 4.90 27.88
N ILE A 141 8.05 4.07 27.02
CA ILE A 141 8.06 4.28 25.58
C ILE A 141 7.26 5.55 25.25
N ASP A 142 6.09 5.72 25.87
CA ASP A 142 5.26 6.91 25.68
C ASP A 142 6.02 8.18 26.09
N TRP A 143 6.63 8.19 27.29
CA TRP A 143 7.41 9.32 27.77
C TRP A 143 8.61 9.66 26.87
N ILE A 144 9.31 8.64 26.34
CA ILE A 144 10.42 8.86 25.39
C ILE A 144 9.91 9.55 24.11
N PHE A 145 8.78 9.08 23.57
CA PHE A 145 8.21 9.69 22.36
C PHE A 145 7.76 11.13 22.62
N ASP A 146 7.12 11.41 23.76
CA ASP A 146 6.70 12.77 24.12
C ASP A 146 7.87 13.75 24.17
N ILE A 147 9.01 13.35 24.74
CA ILE A 147 10.23 14.19 24.77
C ILE A 147 10.77 14.42 23.37
N VAL A 148 10.91 13.35 22.59
CA VAL A 148 11.43 13.43 21.22
C VAL A 148 10.56 14.37 20.38
N LEU A 149 9.24 14.23 20.47
CA LEU A 149 8.29 15.07 19.74
C LEU A 149 8.35 16.52 20.21
N ALA A 150 8.45 16.79 21.51
CA ALA A 150 8.58 18.15 22.03
C ALA A 150 9.84 18.86 21.51
N GLU A 151 10.99 18.17 21.44
CA GLU A 151 12.24 18.74 20.92
C GLU A 151 12.15 18.99 19.39
N LEU A 152 11.50 18.08 18.65
CA LEU A 152 11.24 18.28 17.22
C LEU A 152 10.32 19.47 16.95
N ASP A 153 9.22 19.60 17.72
CA ASP A 153 8.27 20.71 17.59
C ASP A 153 8.91 22.06 17.96
N ALA A 154 9.89 22.06 18.86
CA ALA A 154 10.71 23.22 19.20
C ALA A 154 11.76 23.57 18.13
N GLY A 155 11.92 22.74 17.09
CA GLY A 155 12.93 22.91 16.03
C GLY A 155 14.36 22.56 16.48
N GLN A 156 14.53 21.89 17.62
CA GLN A 156 15.83 21.57 18.23
C GLN A 156 16.42 20.26 17.70
N VAL A 157 16.37 20.07 16.38
CA VAL A 157 16.75 18.80 15.73
C VAL A 157 18.23 18.46 15.96
N GLU A 158 19.12 19.44 15.83
CA GLU A 158 20.57 19.26 16.01
C GLU A 158 20.93 18.88 17.46
N GLU A 159 20.26 19.49 18.44
CA GLU A 159 20.48 19.20 19.85
C GLU A 159 19.98 17.79 20.21
N LEU A 160 18.82 17.41 19.66
CA LEU A 160 18.27 16.07 19.81
C LEU A 160 19.18 15.01 19.19
N GLU A 161 19.72 15.26 17.99
CA GLU A 161 20.69 14.36 17.33
C GLU A 161 21.93 14.14 18.20
N MET A 162 22.52 15.21 18.74
CA MET A 162 23.67 15.14 19.64
C MET A 162 23.36 14.34 20.92
N LYS A 163 22.20 14.57 21.54
CA LYS A 163 21.74 13.82 22.73
C LYS A 163 21.62 12.32 22.43
N LEU A 164 21.09 11.95 21.27
CA LEU A 164 20.92 10.55 20.85
C LEU A 164 22.26 9.86 20.54
N GLU A 165 23.20 10.56 19.88
CA GLU A 165 24.55 10.04 19.60
C GLU A 165 25.37 9.80 20.87
N MET A 166 25.30 10.73 21.84
CA MET A 166 25.96 10.56 23.14
C MET A 166 25.42 9.36 23.91
N GLY A 167 24.12 9.08 23.81
CA GLY A 167 23.51 7.89 24.40
C GLY A 167 23.97 6.59 23.74
N ARG A 168 24.25 6.61 22.43
CA ARG A 168 24.70 5.44 21.65
C ARG A 168 26.15 5.04 21.93
N ASN A 169 26.97 5.97 22.41
CA ASN A 169 28.40 5.79 22.71
C ASN A 169 28.71 5.52 24.19
N ARG A 170 27.70 5.31 25.04
CA ARG A 170 27.92 4.83 26.41
C ARG A 170 28.08 3.30 26.40
N PRO A 171 29.18 2.75 26.95
CA PRO A 171 29.46 1.31 26.99
C PRO A 171 28.47 0.53 27.86
#